data_AF-A0A925PJ75-F1
#
_entry.id   AF-A0A925PJ75-F1
#
_cell.length_a   1.000
_cell.length_b   1.000
_cell.length_c   1.000
_cell.angle_alpha   90.00
_cell.angle_beta   90.00
_cell.angle_gamma   90.00
#
_symmetry.space_group_name_H-M   'P 1'
#
loop_
_entity.id
_entity.type
_entity.pdbx_description
1 polymer ?
#
loop_
_entity_poly.entity_id
_entity_poly.type
_entity_poly.pdbx_seq_one_letter_code
_entity_poly.pdbx_strand_id
1 'polypeptide(L)' 'MGYFYSLVNYLKTDKGRHDCLDYMRAIIIMAAVMAGVRILADLIL' A
#
# COMPACT_ATOMS: atom_id res chain seq x y z
N MET A 1 10.49 20.85 -12.61
CA MET A 1 9.07 20.70 -12.22
C MET A 1 8.19 19.88 -13.18
N GLY A 2 8.75 19.10 -14.11
CA GLY A 2 7.94 18.24 -15.02
C GLY A 2 7.53 16.89 -14.41
N TYR A 3 8.40 16.28 -13.60
CA TYR A 3 8.20 14.94 -13.06
C TYR A 3 7.01 14.81 -12.09
N PHE A 4 6.79 15.83 -11.25
CA PHE A 4 5.63 15.86 -10.36
C PHE A 4 4.33 15.99 -11.16
N TYR A 5 4.34 16.80 -12.22
CA TYR A 5 3.16 17.00 -13.07
C TYR A 5 2.81 15.73 -13.86
N SER A 6 3.80 15.02 -14.41
CA SER A 6 3.58 13.74 -15.09
C SER A 6 3.08 12.65 -14.13
N LEU A 7 3.56 12.65 -12.89
CA LEU A 7 3.18 11.66 -11.88
C LEU A 7 1.75 11.90 -11.36
N VAL A 8 1.38 13.17 -11.15
CA VAL A 8 0.00 13.55 -10.82
C VAL A 8 -0.95 13.26 -11.99
N ASN A 9 -0.51 13.46 -13.23
CA ASN A 9 -1.31 13.15 -14.40
C ASN A 9 -1.47 11.63 -14.60
N TYR A 10 -0.43 10.85 -14.31
CA TYR A 10 -0.47 9.38 -14.29
C TYR A 10 -1.45 8.85 -13.22
N LEU A 11 -1.41 9.42 -12.02
CA LEU A 11 -2.33 9.08 -10.92
C LEU A 11 -3.80 9.41 -11.23
N LYS A 12 -4.07 10.39 -12.10
CA LYS A 12 -5.42 10.73 -12.55
C LYS A 12 -5.99 9.78 -13.61
N THR A 13 -5.16 8.96 -14.24
CA THR A 13 -5.65 7.93 -15.17
C THR A 13 -6.38 6.83 -14.42
N ASP A 14 -7.36 6.19 -15.05
CA ASP A 14 -8.07 5.05 -14.45
C ASP A 14 -7.11 3.93 -14.02
N LYS A 15 -6.04 3.72 -14.79
CA LYS A 15 -4.98 2.77 -14.45
C LYS A 15 -4.24 3.16 -13.17
N GLY A 16 -3.83 4.43 -13.04
CA GLY A 16 -3.15 4.93 -11.84
C GLY A 16 -4.01 4.87 -10.58
N ARG A 17 -5.32 5.12 -10.70
CA ARG A 17 -6.27 4.94 -9.57
C ARG A 17 -6.39 3.48 -9.14
N HIS A 18 -6.50 2.56 -10.08
CA HIS A 18 -6.54 1.12 -9.77
C HIS A 18 -5.25 0.66 -9.10
N ASP A 19 -4.09 1.03 -9.65
CA ASP A 19 -2.79 0.71 -9.07
C ASP A 19 -2.68 1.27 -7.63
N CYS A 20 -3.13 2.50 -7.37
CA CYS A 20 -3.15 3.07 -6.02
C CYS A 20 -4.02 2.29 -5.03
N LEU A 21 -5.19 1.83 -5.46
CA LEU A 21 -6.07 1.00 -4.62
C LEU A 21 -5.42 -0.35 -4.31
N ASP A 22 -4.74 -0.96 -5.27
CA ASP A 22 -4.02 -2.21 -5.09
C ASP A 22 -2.81 -2.04 -4.16
N TYR A 23 -2.06 -0.95 -4.29
CA TYR A 23 -0.99 -0.60 -3.34
C TYR A 23 -1.52 -0.39 -1.91
N MET A 24 -2.65 0.32 -1.75
CA MET A 24 -3.26 0.49 -0.43
C MET A 24 -3.71 -0.85 0.17
N ARG A 25 -4.32 -1.73 -0.64
CA ARG A 25 -4.68 -3.09 -0.22
C ARG A 25 -3.46 -3.90 0.19
N ALA A 26 -2.37 -3.83 -0.58
CA ALA A 26 -1.11 -4.50 -0.24
C ALA A 26 -0.55 -4.03 1.10
N ILE A 27 -0.56 -2.72 1.36
CA ILE A 27 -0.12 -2.15 2.65
C ILE A 27 -0.96 -2.70 3.81
N ILE A 28 -2.28 -2.76 3.66
CA ILE A 28 -3.18 -3.28 4.69
C ILE A 28 -2.90 -4.76 4.96
N ILE A 29 -2.72 -5.58 3.91
CA ILE A 29 -2.39 -7.00 4.06
C ILE A 29 -1.05 -7.18 4.78
N MET A 30 -0.01 -6.44 4.37
CA MET A 30 1.29 -6.50 5.03
C MET A 30 1.20 -6.11 6.50
N ALA A 31 0.49 -5.02 6.82
CA ALA A 31 0.29 -4.56 8.19
C ALA A 31 -0.46 -5.61 9.03
N ALA A 32 -1.51 -6.22 8.49
CA ALA A 32 -2.27 -7.27 9.16
C ALA A 32 -1.42 -8.51 9.45
N VAL A 33 -0.59 -8.95 8.49
CA VAL A 33 0.33 -10.08 8.67
C VAL A 33 1.38 -9.77 9.73
N MET A 34 2.01 -8.59 9.67
CA MET A 34 3.01 -8.17 10.66
C MET A 34 2.41 -8.08 12.07
N ALA A 35 1.21 -7.52 12.20
CA ALA A 35 0.49 -7.47 13.46
C ALA A 35 0.15 -8.87 13.98
N GLY A 36 -0.33 -9.76 13.12
CA GLY A 36 -0.61 -11.15 13.48
C GLY A 36 0.63 -11.90 13.97
N VAL A 37 1.75 -11.77 13.25
CA VAL A 37 3.03 -12.36 13.66
C VAL A 37 3.50 -11.77 14.99
N ARG A 38 3.32 -10.46 15.21
CA ARG A 38 3.72 -9.82 16.47
C ARG A 38 2.91 -10.33 17.65
N ILE A 39 1.59 -10.41 17.50
CA ILE A 39 0.70 -10.94 18.55
C ILE A 39 1.03 -12.40 18.86
N LEU A 40 1.25 -13.22 17.82
CA LEU A 40 1.64 -14.62 18.01
C LEU A 40 3.00 -14.74 18.71
N ALA A 41 3.97 -13.89 18.36
CA ALA A 41 5.27 -13.86 19.03
C ALA A 41 5.12 -13.48 20.51
N ASP A 42 4.32 -12.45 20.83
CA ASP A 42 4.07 -12.01 22.21
C ASP A 42 3.27 -13.03 23.05
N LEU A 43 2.59 -14.00 22.42
CA LEU A 43 1.89 -15.10 23.11
C LEU A 43 2.79 -16.32 23.36
N ILE A 44 3.84 -16.49 22.56
CA ILE A 44 4.74 -17.66 22.61
C ILE A 44 5.99 -17.37 23.48
N LEU A 45 6.49 -16.14 23.46
CA LEU A 45 7.63 -15.64 24.25
C LEU A 45 7.15 -14.97 25.54
#